data_AF-A0A952NRQ5-F1
#
_entry.id   AF-A0A952NRQ5-F1
#
_cell.length_a   1.000
_cell.length_b   1.000
_cell.length_c   1.000
_cell.angle_alpha   90.00
_cell.angle_beta   90.00
_cell.angle_gamma   90.00
#
_symmetry.space_group_name_H-M   'P 1'
#
loop_
_entity.id
_entity.type
_entity.pdbx_description
1 polymer ?
#
loop_
_entity_poly.entity_id
_entity_poly.type
_entity_poly.pdbx_seq_one_letter_code
_entity_poly.pdbx_strand_id
1 'polypeptide(L)'
;MSNNQIDLGPLFSQVVKTLAQQQSQLNKADTQNHDHGDNMVQVFKTITDAIEQKQGSSQTSQLDYAAELLTQQNSGSAQLYAKGLQQAASQFKGQNIDAGNILQLIQLLLGGGQAAPSAAPSGAGALGTLLTQLAGGQSASSADDDKINMQDILNAGLTYMTAKNQGASTGEALIKALVADSAMAPTPHRAQSSELVLKTLLDVVSRMGGK
;
A
#
# COMPACT_ATOMS: atom_id res chain seq x y z
N MET A 1 1.70 -28.93 -6.68
CA MET A 1 2.02 -27.49 -6.69
C MET A 1 1.38 -26.89 -5.46
N SER A 2 2.16 -26.58 -4.43
CA SER A 2 1.62 -25.98 -3.20
C SER A 2 1.06 -24.60 -3.57
N ASN A 3 -0.24 -24.40 -3.34
CA ASN A 3 -0.97 -23.20 -3.71
C ASN A 3 -0.59 -22.07 -2.73
N ASN A 4 0.59 -21.48 -2.92
CA ASN A 4 1.14 -20.41 -2.08
C ASN A 4 0.43 -19.05 -2.28
N GLN A 5 -0.68 -19.07 -3.03
CA GLN A 5 -1.48 -17.91 -3.36
C GLN A 5 -2.20 -17.39 -2.13
N ILE A 6 -2.11 -16.09 -1.88
CA ILE A 6 -2.85 -15.43 -0.80
C ILE A 6 -4.30 -15.23 -1.23
N ASP A 7 -5.25 -15.67 -0.42
CA ASP A 7 -6.65 -15.29 -0.59
C ASP A 7 -6.83 -13.81 -0.23
N LEU A 8 -7.23 -13.01 -1.22
CA LEU A 8 -7.41 -11.58 -1.04
C LEU A 8 -8.64 -11.25 -0.19
N GLY A 9 -9.65 -12.12 -0.17
CA GLY A 9 -10.90 -11.89 0.58
C GLY A 9 -10.63 -11.64 2.07
N PRO A 10 -10.07 -12.62 2.80
CA PRO A 10 -9.74 -12.47 4.22
C PRO A 10 -8.81 -11.28 4.53
N LEU A 11 -7.89 -10.97 3.60
CA LEU A 11 -6.98 -9.84 3.72
C LEU A 11 -7.71 -8.50 3.72
N PHE A 12 -8.61 -8.27 2.76
CA PHE A 12 -9.38 -7.02 2.71
C PHE A 12 -10.52 -6.98 3.74
N SER A 13 -11.15 -8.10 4.08
CA SER A 13 -12.15 -8.15 5.15
C SER A 13 -11.58 -7.70 6.50
N GLN A 14 -10.32 -8.07 6.80
CA GLN A 14 -9.67 -7.63 8.03
C GLN A 14 -9.37 -6.13 8.03
N VAL A 15 -9.04 -5.55 6.86
CA VAL A 15 -8.90 -4.08 6.73
C VAL A 15 -10.23 -3.37 6.97
N VAL A 16 -11.34 -3.86 6.41
CA VAL A 16 -12.68 -3.33 6.69
C VAL A 16 -12.97 -3.32 8.19
N LYS A 17 -12.66 -4.41 8.88
CA LYS A 17 -12.85 -4.52 10.34
C LYS A 17 -12.05 -3.49 11.11
N THR A 18 -10.76 -3.31 10.81
CA THR A 18 -9.92 -2.31 11.47
C THR A 18 -10.43 -0.89 11.21
N LEU A 19 -10.78 -0.58 9.96
CA LEU A 19 -11.29 0.74 9.59
C LEU A 19 -12.63 1.04 10.26
N ALA A 20 -13.55 0.07 10.33
CA ALA A 20 -14.83 0.23 11.02
C ALA A 20 -14.65 0.53 12.52
N GLN A 21 -13.67 -0.11 13.18
CA GLN A 21 -13.34 0.17 14.57
C GLN A 21 -12.77 1.59 14.80
N GLN A 22 -12.14 2.17 13.78
CA GLN A 22 -11.52 3.49 13.83
C GLN A 22 -12.33 4.57 13.09
N GLN A 23 -13.49 4.22 12.54
CA GLN A 23 -14.30 5.06 11.64
C GLN A 23 -14.60 6.43 12.25
N SER A 24 -15.13 6.46 13.48
CA SER A 24 -15.46 7.72 14.15
C SER A 24 -14.22 8.58 14.43
N GLN A 25 -13.07 7.98 14.72
CA GLN A 25 -11.82 8.71 14.94
C GLN A 25 -11.31 9.33 13.62
N LEU A 26 -11.40 8.57 12.52
CA LEU A 26 -11.04 9.04 11.19
C LEU A 26 -11.96 10.17 10.71
N ASN A 27 -13.27 10.07 10.96
CA ASN A 27 -14.23 11.16 10.69
C ASN A 27 -13.89 12.41 11.52
N LYS A 28 -13.51 12.25 12.79
CA LYS A 28 -13.11 13.38 13.64
C LYS A 28 -11.82 14.05 13.18
N ALA A 29 -10.88 13.28 12.62
CA ALA A 29 -9.62 13.79 12.09
C ALA A 29 -9.78 14.55 10.76
N ASP A 30 -10.87 14.28 10.05
CA ASP A 30 -11.26 15.00 8.84
C ASP A 30 -12.04 16.27 9.18
N THR A 31 -11.34 17.40 9.20
CA THR A 31 -11.91 18.69 9.61
C THR A 31 -12.74 19.37 8.54
N GLN A 32 -12.81 18.83 7.31
CA GLN A 32 -13.51 19.49 6.20
C GLN A 32 -14.98 19.08 6.17
N ASN A 33 -15.26 17.79 6.03
CA ASN A 33 -16.61 17.24 5.86
C ASN A 33 -16.91 16.09 6.83
N HIS A 34 -15.93 15.65 7.63
CA HIS A 34 -16.07 14.64 8.69
C HIS A 34 -16.60 13.29 8.21
N ASP A 35 -16.28 12.90 6.97
CA ASP A 35 -16.77 11.66 6.36
C ASP A 35 -15.63 10.73 5.91
N HIS A 36 -14.37 11.09 6.17
CA HIS A 36 -13.22 10.30 5.72
C HIS A 36 -13.25 8.85 6.22
N GLY A 37 -13.61 8.61 7.48
CA GLY A 37 -13.79 7.27 8.03
C GLY A 37 -14.91 6.49 7.32
N ASP A 38 -16.05 7.13 7.04
CA ASP A 38 -17.15 6.53 6.27
C ASP A 38 -16.67 6.13 4.87
N ASN A 39 -15.98 7.05 4.19
CA ASN A 39 -15.39 6.84 2.88
C ASN A 39 -14.41 5.66 2.89
N MET A 40 -13.53 5.58 3.88
CA MET A 40 -12.54 4.50 4.00
C MET A 40 -13.19 3.13 4.24
N VAL A 41 -14.19 3.05 5.12
CA VAL A 41 -14.94 1.80 5.35
C VAL A 41 -15.67 1.38 4.08
N GLN A 42 -16.33 2.32 3.39
CA GLN A 42 -17.06 2.05 2.16
C GLN A 42 -16.14 1.61 1.01
N VAL A 43 -14.98 2.24 0.85
CA VAL A 43 -13.96 1.84 -0.14
C VAL A 43 -13.55 0.39 0.08
N PHE A 44 -13.09 0.04 1.29
CA PHE A 44 -12.58 -1.31 1.54
C PHE A 44 -13.69 -2.36 1.56
N LYS A 45 -14.92 -1.98 1.91
CA LYS A 45 -16.08 -2.85 1.75
C LYS A 45 -16.33 -3.16 0.27
N THR A 46 -16.33 -2.15 -0.60
CA THR A 46 -16.48 -2.37 -2.05
C THR A 46 -15.35 -3.23 -2.62
N ILE A 47 -14.10 -3.05 -2.18
CA ILE A 47 -13.00 -3.94 -2.58
C ILE A 47 -13.28 -5.38 -2.15
N THR A 48 -13.70 -5.58 -0.90
CA THR A 48 -14.00 -6.92 -0.35
C THR A 48 -15.15 -7.57 -1.12
N ASP A 49 -16.27 -6.86 -1.29
CA ASP A 49 -17.45 -7.33 -2.01
C ASP A 49 -17.10 -7.68 -3.47
N ALA A 50 -16.23 -6.90 -4.14
CA ALA A 50 -15.79 -7.17 -5.50
C ALA A 50 -14.98 -8.47 -5.60
N ILE A 51 -14.08 -8.71 -4.64
CA ILE A 51 -13.24 -9.91 -4.58
C ILE A 51 -14.11 -11.14 -4.33
N GLU A 52 -15.08 -11.05 -3.42
CA GLU A 52 -16.04 -12.13 -3.15
C GLU A 52 -16.92 -12.43 -4.37
N GLN A 53 -17.40 -11.41 -5.07
CA GLN A 53 -18.16 -11.59 -6.33
C GLN A 53 -17.33 -12.23 -7.45
N LYS A 54 -16.01 -12.03 -7.44
CA LYS A 54 -15.05 -12.63 -8.38
C LYS A 54 -14.31 -13.83 -7.77
N GLN A 55 -14.88 -14.47 -6.75
CA GLN A 55 -14.30 -15.69 -6.19
C GLN A 55 -14.14 -16.76 -7.28
N GLY A 56 -12.99 -17.43 -7.30
CA GLY A 56 -12.64 -18.42 -8.33
C GLY A 56 -12.06 -17.85 -9.63
N SER A 57 -12.07 -16.52 -9.81
CA SER A 57 -11.31 -15.84 -10.88
C SER A 57 -9.84 -15.63 -10.46
N SER A 58 -8.97 -15.19 -11.37
CA SER A 58 -7.61 -14.80 -11.00
C SER A 58 -7.61 -13.59 -10.06
N GLN A 59 -6.59 -13.47 -9.20
CA GLN A 59 -6.42 -12.31 -8.31
C GLN A 59 -6.38 -11.00 -9.08
N THR A 60 -5.76 -10.98 -10.27
CA THR A 60 -5.75 -9.79 -11.11
C THR A 60 -7.14 -9.39 -11.59
N SER A 61 -7.99 -10.34 -11.97
CA SER A 61 -9.39 -10.05 -12.32
C SER A 61 -10.21 -9.57 -11.12
N GLN A 62 -9.91 -10.07 -9.92
CA GLN A 62 -10.53 -9.58 -8.68
C GLN A 62 -10.14 -8.12 -8.41
N LEU A 63 -8.85 -7.78 -8.53
CA LEU A 63 -8.34 -6.42 -8.33
C LEU A 63 -8.85 -5.44 -9.40
N ASP A 64 -8.90 -5.86 -10.66
CA ASP A 64 -9.39 -5.04 -11.77
C ASP A 64 -10.88 -4.70 -11.59
N TYR A 65 -11.69 -5.69 -11.21
CA TYR A 65 -13.10 -5.47 -10.93
C TYR A 65 -13.33 -4.58 -9.70
N ALA A 66 -12.54 -4.75 -8.64
CA ALA A 66 -12.57 -3.86 -7.49
C ALA A 66 -12.23 -2.41 -7.87
N ALA A 67 -11.22 -2.21 -8.72
CA ALA A 67 -10.87 -0.89 -9.24
C ALA A 67 -12.03 -0.26 -10.00
N GLU A 68 -12.66 -1.02 -10.90
CA GLU A 68 -13.82 -0.58 -11.68
C GLU A 68 -14.96 -0.09 -10.76
N LEU A 69 -15.33 -0.87 -9.74
CA LEU A 69 -16.39 -0.46 -8.79
C LEU A 69 -16.01 0.80 -7.99
N LEU A 70 -14.75 0.95 -7.60
CA LEU A 70 -14.30 2.16 -6.88
C LEU A 70 -14.35 3.42 -7.73
N THR A 71 -14.18 3.33 -9.06
CA THR A 71 -14.30 4.51 -9.93
C THR A 71 -15.70 5.14 -9.88
N GLN A 72 -16.72 4.36 -9.53
CA GLN A 72 -18.11 4.82 -9.39
C GLN A 72 -18.37 5.57 -8.08
N GLN A 73 -17.44 5.52 -7.12
CA GLN A 73 -17.59 6.23 -5.85
C GLN A 73 -17.10 7.67 -5.95
N ASN A 74 -17.91 8.61 -5.47
CA ASN A 74 -17.57 10.02 -5.39
C ASN A 74 -16.71 10.33 -4.15
N SER A 75 -15.54 9.69 -4.05
CA SER A 75 -14.59 9.91 -2.97
C SER A 75 -13.17 10.00 -3.52
N GLY A 76 -12.42 11.04 -3.11
CA GLY A 76 -11.01 11.15 -3.49
C GLY A 76 -10.18 9.97 -3.01
N SER A 77 -10.54 9.34 -1.89
CA SER A 77 -9.85 8.14 -1.41
C SER A 77 -10.14 6.93 -2.31
N ALA A 78 -11.39 6.77 -2.74
CA ALA A 78 -11.79 5.72 -3.69
C ALA A 78 -11.02 5.82 -5.01
N GLN A 79 -10.89 7.02 -5.57
CA GLN A 79 -10.18 7.24 -6.83
C GLN A 79 -8.69 6.89 -6.73
N LEU A 80 -8.05 7.15 -5.58
CA LEU A 80 -6.65 6.78 -5.35
C LEU A 80 -6.48 5.26 -5.22
N TYR A 81 -7.34 4.59 -4.45
CA TYR A 81 -7.31 3.13 -4.34
C TYR A 81 -7.68 2.43 -5.65
N ALA A 82 -8.60 2.98 -6.45
CA ALA A 82 -8.93 2.48 -7.77
C ALA A 82 -7.70 2.45 -8.69
N LYS A 83 -6.90 3.54 -8.71
CA LYS A 83 -5.65 3.60 -9.46
C LYS A 83 -4.63 2.56 -8.98
N GLY A 84 -4.47 2.42 -7.67
CA GLY A 84 -3.58 1.41 -7.09
C GLY A 84 -3.97 -0.02 -7.45
N LEU A 85 -5.26 -0.33 -7.37
CA LEU A 85 -5.80 -1.64 -7.74
C LEU A 85 -5.68 -1.95 -9.24
N GLN A 86 -6.00 -0.97 -10.10
CA GLN A 86 -5.89 -1.13 -11.56
C GLN A 86 -4.43 -1.35 -11.99
N GLN A 87 -3.49 -0.65 -11.37
CA GLN A 87 -2.07 -0.89 -11.63
C GLN A 87 -1.59 -2.22 -11.08
N ALA A 88 -2.03 -2.62 -9.89
CA ALA A 88 -1.72 -3.95 -9.36
C ALA A 88 -2.26 -5.04 -10.30
N ALA A 89 -3.51 -4.96 -10.74
CA ALA A 89 -4.07 -5.89 -11.72
C ALA A 89 -3.23 -5.98 -13.00
N SER A 90 -2.69 -4.85 -13.45
CA SER A 90 -1.84 -4.77 -14.64
C SER A 90 -0.45 -5.38 -14.41
N GLN A 91 0.21 -5.07 -13.29
CA GLN A 91 1.57 -5.54 -12.98
C GLN A 91 1.62 -7.02 -12.64
N PHE A 92 0.60 -7.53 -11.95
CA PHE A 92 0.51 -8.94 -11.58
C PHE A 92 -0.09 -9.81 -12.69
N LYS A 93 -0.31 -9.27 -13.90
CA LYS A 93 -0.91 -10.02 -15.01
C LYS A 93 -0.07 -11.24 -15.36
N GLY A 94 -0.67 -12.43 -15.23
CA GLY A 94 0.01 -13.71 -15.47
C GLY A 94 0.87 -14.20 -14.31
N GLN A 95 0.81 -13.54 -13.14
CA GLN A 95 1.50 -13.92 -11.92
C GLN A 95 0.49 -14.14 -10.79
N ASN A 96 0.83 -15.03 -9.86
CA ASN A 96 0.07 -15.20 -8.62
C ASN A 96 0.58 -14.21 -7.58
N ILE A 97 -0.32 -13.69 -6.76
CA ILE A 97 0.01 -12.89 -5.59
C ILE A 97 0.18 -13.83 -4.41
N ASP A 98 1.37 -13.81 -3.82
CA ASP A 98 1.81 -14.64 -2.71
C ASP A 98 2.64 -13.82 -1.69
N ALA A 99 3.11 -14.46 -0.63
CA ALA A 99 3.86 -13.80 0.43
C ALA A 99 5.16 -13.12 -0.06
N GLY A 100 5.77 -13.59 -1.15
CA GLY A 100 7.00 -13.04 -1.69
C GLY A 100 6.81 -11.73 -2.44
N ASN A 101 5.61 -11.48 -2.99
CA ASN A 101 5.30 -10.28 -3.78
C ASN A 101 4.16 -9.42 -3.19
N ILE A 102 3.57 -9.82 -2.06
CA ILE A 102 2.49 -9.06 -1.41
C ILE A 102 2.88 -7.65 -1.00
N LEU A 103 4.15 -7.41 -0.64
CA LEU A 103 4.62 -6.07 -0.33
C LEU A 103 4.52 -5.13 -1.54
N GLN A 104 4.74 -5.64 -2.75
CA GLN A 104 4.54 -4.88 -3.98
C GLN A 104 3.07 -4.54 -4.20
N LEU A 105 2.14 -5.47 -3.90
CA LEU A 105 0.70 -5.17 -3.93
C LEU A 105 0.35 -4.04 -2.96
N ILE A 106 0.83 -4.12 -1.71
CA ILE A 106 0.57 -3.12 -0.68
C ILE A 106 1.12 -1.74 -1.09
N GLN A 107 2.32 -1.70 -1.68
CA GLN A 107 2.92 -0.47 -2.19
C GLN A 107 2.08 0.15 -3.32
N LEU A 108 1.65 -0.64 -4.30
CA LEU A 108 0.79 -0.16 -5.40
C LEU A 108 -0.54 0.39 -4.87
N LEU A 109 -1.13 -0.29 -3.90
CA LEU A 109 -2.40 0.09 -3.29
C LEU A 109 -2.28 1.43 -2.53
N LEU A 110 -1.23 1.61 -1.73
CA LEU A 110 -1.03 2.84 -0.93
C LEU A 110 -0.43 3.99 -1.75
N GLY A 111 0.42 3.70 -2.72
CA GLY A 111 1.03 4.67 -3.64
C GLY A 111 0.05 5.27 -4.65
N GLY A 112 -1.24 4.91 -4.58
CA GLY A 112 -2.27 5.42 -5.49
C GLY A 112 -1.98 5.09 -6.95
N GLY A 113 -1.33 3.94 -7.19
CA GLY A 113 -0.81 3.62 -8.50
C GLY A 113 0.46 4.40 -8.85
N GLN A 114 1.38 4.60 -7.91
CA GLN A 114 2.78 4.73 -8.26
C GLN A 114 3.49 3.50 -7.72
N ALA A 115 4.05 2.70 -8.63
CA ALA A 115 5.00 1.67 -8.24
C ALA A 115 6.34 2.37 -8.02
N ALA A 116 7.05 2.03 -6.94
CA ALA A 116 8.49 2.24 -6.94
C ALA A 116 9.05 1.56 -8.20
N PRO A 117 9.92 2.21 -9.01
CA PRO A 117 10.43 1.62 -10.23
C PRO A 117 10.99 0.23 -9.93
N SER A 118 10.42 -0.73 -10.63
CA SER A 118 10.74 -2.15 -10.54
C SER A 118 12.20 -2.35 -10.90
N ALA A 119 13.08 -2.43 -9.90
CA ALA A 119 14.35 -3.10 -10.11
C ALA A 119 14.03 -4.60 -10.28
N ALA A 120 14.51 -5.17 -11.39
CA ALA A 120 14.39 -6.58 -11.77
C ALA A 120 14.73 -7.56 -10.60
N PRO A 121 14.31 -8.85 -10.67
CA PRO A 121 14.40 -9.76 -9.55
C PRO A 121 15.86 -10.17 -9.31
N SER A 122 16.53 -9.45 -8.41
CA SER A 122 17.80 -9.85 -7.82
C SER A 122 17.86 -9.38 -6.38
N GLY A 123 17.10 -10.05 -5.50
CA GLY A 123 17.36 -10.22 -4.05
C GLY A 123 17.57 -8.99 -3.15
N ALA A 124 17.53 -7.78 -3.69
CA ALA A 124 17.94 -6.55 -3.02
C ALA A 124 17.20 -5.36 -3.65
N GLY A 125 15.87 -5.39 -3.66
CA GLY A 125 15.05 -4.27 -4.14
C GLY A 125 15.36 -2.97 -3.39
N ALA A 126 15.17 -1.82 -4.04
CA ALA A 126 15.26 -0.40 -3.62
C ALA A 126 15.97 -0.05 -2.28
N LEU A 127 15.62 -0.71 -1.18
CA LEU A 127 16.35 -0.71 0.09
C LEU A 127 17.81 -1.20 -0.05
N GLY A 128 18.08 -2.19 -0.91
CA GLY A 128 19.44 -2.67 -1.21
C GLY A 128 20.26 -1.65 -1.99
N THR A 129 19.63 -0.95 -2.94
CA THR A 129 20.24 0.16 -3.67
C THR A 129 20.53 1.35 -2.75
N LEU A 130 19.60 1.67 -1.84
CA LEU A 130 19.77 2.71 -0.84
C LEU A 130 20.91 2.38 0.16
N LEU A 131 21.01 1.13 0.59
CA LEU A 131 22.08 0.67 1.48
C LEU A 131 23.45 0.70 0.78
N THR A 132 23.51 0.34 -0.49
CA THR A 132 24.75 0.37 -1.30
C THR A 132 25.22 1.80 -1.55
N GLN A 133 24.29 2.73 -1.76
CA GLN A 133 24.59 4.13 -1.99
C GLN A 133 24.99 4.85 -0.70
N LEU A 134 24.40 4.48 0.44
CA LEU A 134 24.81 4.95 1.77
C LEU A 134 26.17 4.35 2.22
N ALA A 135 26.51 3.15 1.73
CA ALA A 135 27.79 2.51 1.99
C ALA A 135 28.96 3.02 1.10
N GLY A 136 28.73 4.06 0.27
CA GLY A 136 29.79 4.78 -0.45
C GLY A 136 30.11 4.27 -1.86
N GLY A 137 29.23 3.48 -2.48
CA GLY A 137 29.41 3.00 -3.86
C GLY A 137 29.13 4.08 -4.91
N GLN A 138 30.17 4.72 -5.45
CA GLN A 138 30.07 5.53 -6.67
C GLN A 138 29.99 4.62 -7.91
N SER A 139 28.90 4.71 -8.66
CA SER A 139 28.87 4.42 -10.10
C SER A 139 27.70 5.16 -10.74
N ALA A 140 28.03 6.09 -11.63
CA ALA A 140 27.10 6.84 -12.45
C ALA A 140 26.84 6.11 -13.78
N SER A 141 25.59 6.09 -14.24
CA SER A 141 25.21 6.02 -15.65
C SER A 141 23.80 6.57 -15.81
N SER A 142 23.65 7.53 -16.73
CA SER A 142 22.49 8.39 -16.97
C SER A 142 21.46 7.75 -17.91
N ALA A 143 20.17 8.01 -17.70
CA ALA A 143 19.16 8.36 -18.72
C ALA A 143 17.78 8.56 -18.08
N ASP A 144 17.35 9.81 -18.01
CA ASP A 144 15.99 10.34 -18.28
C ASP A 144 14.81 9.35 -18.19
N ASP A 145 14.12 9.30 -17.05
CA ASP A 145 12.73 9.73 -16.92
C ASP A 145 12.36 9.77 -15.42
N ASP A 146 11.54 10.76 -15.09
CA ASP A 146 11.21 11.30 -13.79
C ASP A 146 10.60 10.28 -12.78
N LYS A 147 10.71 10.60 -11.47
CA LYS A 147 9.87 10.12 -10.34
C LYS A 147 10.25 8.87 -9.52
N ILE A 148 11.49 8.77 -9.05
CA ILE A 148 11.65 8.75 -7.58
C ILE A 148 12.38 10.03 -7.23
N ASN A 149 11.67 11.02 -6.71
CA ASN A 149 12.34 12.26 -6.38
C ASN A 149 13.35 11.97 -5.27
N MET A 150 14.59 12.41 -5.44
CA MET A 150 15.60 12.45 -4.38
C MET A 150 15.02 13.11 -3.11
N GLN A 151 14.10 14.05 -3.31
CA GLN A 151 13.31 14.71 -2.27
C GLN A 151 12.43 13.74 -1.48
N ASP A 152 11.75 12.80 -2.16
CA ASP A 152 10.87 11.80 -1.53
C ASP A 152 11.69 10.80 -0.73
N ILE A 153 12.81 10.31 -1.29
CA ILE A 153 13.74 9.42 -0.59
C ILE A 153 14.34 10.11 0.64
N LEU A 154 14.77 11.36 0.49
CA LEU A 154 15.33 12.15 1.58
C LEU A 154 14.29 12.39 2.68
N ASN A 155 13.04 12.69 2.31
CA ASN A 155 11.96 12.89 3.26
C ASN A 155 11.58 11.59 3.99
N ALA A 156 11.54 10.46 3.28
CA ALA A 156 11.31 9.15 3.88
C ALA A 156 12.45 8.77 4.85
N GLY A 157 13.70 9.02 4.47
CA GLY A 157 14.88 8.82 5.32
C GLY A 157 14.86 9.69 6.57
N LEU A 158 14.52 10.99 6.43
CA LEU A 158 14.39 11.91 7.55
C LEU A 158 13.24 11.50 8.48
N THR A 159 12.10 11.06 7.92
CA THR A 159 10.95 10.56 8.69
C THR A 159 11.32 9.31 9.48
N TYR A 160 12.03 8.36 8.86
CA TYR A 160 12.56 7.18 9.53
C TYR A 160 13.51 7.55 10.68
N MET A 161 14.49 8.44 10.43
CA MET A 161 15.43 8.89 11.46
C MET A 161 14.73 9.64 12.60
N THR A 162 13.77 10.49 12.27
CA THR A 162 12.99 11.25 13.25
C THR A 162 12.14 10.32 14.11
N ALA A 163 11.51 9.31 13.51
CA ALA A 163 10.79 8.28 14.24
C ALA A 163 11.72 7.45 15.16
N LYS A 164 12.91 7.10 14.68
CA LYS A 164 13.94 6.42 15.49
C LYS A 164 14.40 7.26 16.67
N ASN A 165 14.63 8.56 16.46
CA ASN A 165 15.00 9.50 17.52
C ASN A 165 13.87 9.71 18.54
N GLN A 166 12.62 9.48 18.15
CA GLN A 166 11.45 9.47 19.03
C GLN A 166 11.21 8.12 19.73
N GLY A 167 12.13 7.16 19.60
CA GLY A 167 12.06 5.85 20.25
C GLY A 167 11.20 4.82 19.53
N ALA A 168 10.76 5.07 18.29
CA ALA A 168 10.01 4.09 17.52
C ALA A 168 10.87 2.87 17.18
N SER A 169 10.24 1.69 17.15
CA SER A 169 10.88 0.47 16.66
C SER A 169 11.23 0.60 15.15
N THR A 170 12.12 -0.27 14.65
CA THR A 170 12.51 -0.26 13.23
C THR A 170 11.30 -0.43 12.31
N GLY A 171 10.38 -1.34 12.67
CA GLY A 171 9.17 -1.57 11.89
C GLY A 171 8.23 -0.36 11.87
N GLU A 172 8.04 0.30 13.00
CA GLU A 172 7.20 1.50 13.08
C GLU A 172 7.79 2.67 12.27
N ALA A 173 9.11 2.86 12.33
CA ALA A 173 9.78 3.89 11.55
C ALA A 173 9.67 3.62 10.03
N LEU A 174 9.74 2.35 9.61
CA LEU A 174 9.52 1.96 8.21
C LEU A 174 8.07 2.16 7.77
N ILE A 175 7.10 1.81 8.62
CA ILE A 175 5.68 2.06 8.36
C ILE A 175 5.42 3.55 8.17
N LYS A 176 5.98 4.41 9.03
CA LYS A 176 5.85 5.87 8.90
C LYS A 176 6.48 6.39 7.61
N ALA A 177 7.65 5.89 7.24
CA ALA A 177 8.30 6.26 5.98
C ALA A 177 7.45 5.86 4.76
N LEU A 178 6.88 4.64 4.75
CA LEU A 178 6.03 4.17 3.66
C LEU A 178 4.70 4.92 3.58
N VAL A 179 4.11 5.30 4.71
CA VAL A 179 2.89 6.12 4.74
C VAL A 179 3.16 7.53 4.24
N ALA A 180 4.33 8.11 4.56
CA ALA A 180 4.73 9.43 4.06
C ALA A 180 4.91 9.46 2.52
N ASP A 181 5.24 8.32 1.93
CA ASP A 181 5.35 8.12 0.48
C ASP A 181 4.00 7.77 -0.19
N SER A 182 2.97 7.43 0.61
CA SER A 182 1.67 7.05 0.06
C SER A 182 0.98 8.22 -0.64
N ALA A 183 0.14 7.93 -1.65
CA ALA A 183 -0.67 8.96 -2.31
C ALA A 183 -1.68 9.64 -1.37
N MET A 184 -1.85 9.09 -0.17
CA MET A 184 -2.70 9.57 0.91
C MET A 184 -1.95 10.49 1.89
N ALA A 185 -0.62 10.61 1.80
CA ALA A 185 0.20 11.42 2.70
C ALA A 185 -0.14 12.93 2.77
N PRO A 186 -0.68 13.60 1.72
CA PRO A 186 -0.84 15.06 1.75
C PRO A 186 -1.77 15.59 2.85
N THR A 187 -2.61 14.75 3.46
CA THR A 187 -3.49 15.19 4.56
C THR A 187 -3.36 14.25 5.77
N PRO A 188 -3.41 14.79 7.01
CA PRO A 188 -3.20 13.98 8.21
C PRO A 188 -4.17 12.80 8.38
N HIS A 189 -5.45 13.01 8.11
CA HIS A 189 -6.48 11.95 8.26
C HIS A 189 -6.31 10.82 7.23
N ARG A 190 -5.86 11.14 6.01
CA ARG A 190 -5.53 10.14 4.99
C ARG A 190 -4.28 9.35 5.35
N ALA A 191 -3.24 10.02 5.85
CA ALA A 191 -2.05 9.36 6.37
C ALA A 191 -2.38 8.40 7.53
N GLN A 192 -3.22 8.82 8.48
CA GLN A 192 -3.69 7.97 9.58
C GLN A 192 -4.43 6.72 9.08
N SER A 193 -5.33 6.86 8.11
CA SER A 193 -6.02 5.70 7.54
C SER A 193 -5.08 4.77 6.78
N SER A 194 -4.10 5.31 6.03
CA SER A 194 -3.08 4.50 5.34
C SER A 194 -2.20 3.72 6.31
N GLU A 195 -1.86 4.31 7.46
CA GLU A 195 -1.11 3.62 8.52
C GLU A 195 -1.91 2.44 9.09
N LEU A 196 -3.21 2.62 9.33
CA LEU A 196 -4.09 1.54 9.79
C LEU A 196 -4.22 0.41 8.76
N VAL A 197 -4.41 0.77 7.48
CA VAL A 197 -4.48 -0.19 6.38
C VAL A 197 -3.17 -0.98 6.28
N LEU A 198 -2.02 -0.28 6.22
CA LEU A 198 -0.70 -0.91 6.11
C LEU A 198 -0.41 -1.86 7.28
N LYS A 199 -0.60 -1.40 8.52
CA LYS A 199 -0.40 -2.23 9.72
C LYS A 199 -1.27 -3.48 9.68
N THR A 200 -2.53 -3.33 9.29
CA THR A 200 -3.47 -4.46 9.21
C THR A 200 -3.05 -5.46 8.14
N LEU A 201 -2.67 -4.98 6.95
CA LEU A 201 -2.20 -5.83 5.86
C LEU A 201 -0.94 -6.60 6.26
N LEU A 202 0.03 -5.93 6.87
CA LEU A 202 1.26 -6.57 7.34
C LEU A 202 1.01 -7.59 8.45
N ASP A 203 0.09 -7.32 9.38
CA ASP A 203 -0.29 -8.28 10.43
C ASP A 203 -0.90 -9.55 9.83
N VAL A 204 -1.86 -9.38 8.91
CA VAL A 204 -2.54 -10.50 8.24
C VAL A 204 -1.54 -11.33 7.44
N VAL A 205 -0.69 -10.67 6.65
CA VAL A 205 0.38 -11.34 5.88
C VAL A 205 1.34 -12.09 6.79
N SER A 206 1.77 -11.47 7.89
CA SER A 206 2.69 -12.11 8.84
C SER A 206 2.08 -13.36 9.48
N ARG A 207 0.78 -13.33 9.77
CA ARG A 207 0.03 -14.48 10.32
C ARG A 207 -0.21 -15.58 9.30
N MET A 208 -0.22 -15.26 8.01
CA MET A 208 -0.34 -16.23 6.92
C MET A 208 1.01 -16.83 6.52
N GLY A 209 2.08 -16.03 6.51
CA GLY A 209 3.43 -16.46 6.12
C GLY A 209 4.24 -17.12 7.24
N GLY A 210 3.82 -17.00 8.50
CA GLY A 210 4.41 -17.69 9.65
C GLY A 210 3.93 -19.15 9.83
N LYS A 211 3.32 -19.75 8.81
CA LYS A 211 2.83 -21.13 8.79
C LYS A 211 3.58 -21.98 7.78
#